data_AF-A0A351JUT2-F1
#
_entry.id   AF-A0A351JUT2-F1
#
_cell.length_a   1.000
_cell.length_b   1.000
_cell.length_c   1.000
_cell.angle_alpha   90.00
_cell.angle_beta   90.00
_cell.angle_gamma   90.00
#
_symmetry.space_group_name_H-M   'P 1'
#
loop_
_entity.id
_entity.type
_entity.pdbx_description
1 polymer ?
#
loop_
_entity_poly.entity_id
_entity_poly.type
_entity_poly.pdbx_seq_one_letter_code
_entity_poly.pdbx_strand_id
1 'polypeptide(L)'
;MPRRFGEIVSLGAAALLWASFYPGWGWLAWLALVPLLWALDGAGPRRGVVLGAMFGLAFFLLQFASLFSLWPLVGPVTLLAWGALSLFGALFLAVFGIVAGWRAHPLLWSGLWVLIEGARAAGPLGFTFGSIPASMAGSPFLPAAAMGGPWLLSLGVAWTAGCLARGFRRPRWLPWAAVGPLVLFALTWLAPQPRDAGTLTVALVQPNIPKEEQVDYSRLPEHVEIYRELLASIAPPVDLIVAPENALPWLLDEPEYLALFQVTARRLGAPVMVGTAEFRADRVYNTVLVLSPTGEVV
;
A
#
# COMPACT_ATOMS: atom_id res chain seq x y z
N MET A 1 23.53 -26.15 5.57
CA MET A 1 23.54 -24.97 6.47
C MET A 1 23.15 -25.39 7.88
N PRO A 2 23.82 -24.84 8.91
CA PRO A 2 23.39 -24.96 10.30
C PRO A 2 21.93 -24.53 10.48
N ARG A 3 21.21 -25.07 11.48
CA ARG A 3 19.80 -24.74 11.73
C ARG A 3 19.59 -23.23 11.97
N ARG A 4 20.29 -22.71 12.98
CA ARG A 4 20.26 -21.31 13.41
C ARG A 4 20.65 -20.31 12.32
N PHE A 5 21.55 -20.69 11.41
CA PHE A 5 21.99 -19.79 10.35
C PHE A 5 20.86 -19.46 9.35
N GLY A 6 20.06 -20.45 8.96
CA GLY A 6 18.93 -20.23 8.06
C GLY A 6 17.84 -19.34 8.67
N GLU A 7 17.64 -19.46 9.99
CA GLU A 7 16.68 -18.65 10.75
C GLU A 7 17.11 -17.18 10.77
N ILE A 8 18.37 -16.89 11.13
CA ILE A 8 18.94 -15.53 11.14
C ILE A 8 18.87 -14.90 9.75
N VAL A 9 19.23 -15.66 8.71
CA VAL A 9 19.18 -15.20 7.31
C VAL A 9 17.74 -14.86 6.88
N SER A 10 16.75 -15.64 7.33
CA SER A 10 15.33 -15.37 7.03
C SER A 10 14.83 -14.12 7.73
N LEU A 11 15.23 -13.87 8.98
CA LEU A 11 14.91 -12.63 9.69
C LEU A 11 15.59 -11.41 9.05
N GLY A 12 16.85 -11.55 8.61
CA GLY A 12 17.54 -10.50 7.86
C GLY A 12 16.86 -10.16 6.54
N ALA A 13 16.37 -11.16 5.81
CA ALA A 13 15.58 -10.96 4.59
C ALA A 13 14.29 -10.17 4.87
N ALA A 14 13.60 -10.46 5.99
CA ALA A 14 12.39 -9.73 6.38
C ALA A 14 12.69 -8.25 6.67
N ALA A 15 13.78 -7.97 7.39
CA ALA A 15 14.23 -6.60 7.65
C ALA A 15 14.64 -5.86 6.36
N LEU A 16 15.32 -6.53 5.42
CA LEU A 16 15.67 -5.96 4.13
C LEU A 16 14.43 -5.62 3.29
N LEU A 17 13.43 -6.51 3.27
CA LEU A 17 12.19 -6.25 2.55
C LEU A 17 11.45 -5.06 3.18
N TRP A 18 11.34 -5.03 4.50
CA TRP A 18 10.72 -3.90 5.21
C TRP A 18 11.47 -2.58 4.98
N ALA A 19 12.81 -2.60 4.99
CA ALA A 19 13.63 -1.42 4.70
C ALA A 19 13.41 -0.89 3.27
N SER A 20 13.02 -1.75 2.31
CA SER A 20 12.75 -1.31 0.94
C SER A 20 11.57 -0.33 0.82
N PHE A 21 10.68 -0.27 1.82
CA PHE A 21 9.54 0.66 1.83
C PHE A 21 9.91 2.08 2.25
N TYR A 22 11.15 2.32 2.70
CA TYR A 22 11.61 3.67 3.01
C TYR A 22 11.84 4.50 1.73
N PRO A 23 11.51 5.80 1.71
CA PRO A 23 11.71 6.67 0.56
C PRO A 23 13.17 6.63 0.06
N GLY A 24 13.38 6.25 -1.21
CA GLY A 24 14.70 6.11 -1.82
C GLY A 24 15.37 4.74 -1.65
N TRP A 25 14.80 3.82 -0.86
CA TRP A 25 15.38 2.51 -0.55
C TRP A 25 14.73 1.35 -1.33
N GLY A 26 13.81 1.64 -2.25
CA GLY A 26 13.10 0.64 -3.06
C GLY A 26 14.00 -0.32 -3.85
N TRP A 27 15.24 0.07 -4.14
CA TRP A 27 16.22 -0.81 -4.79
C TRP A 27 16.57 -2.04 -3.94
N LEU A 28 16.40 -2.00 -2.62
CA LEU A 28 16.58 -3.16 -1.74
C LEU A 28 15.63 -4.30 -2.06
N ALA A 29 14.45 -4.03 -2.64
CA ALA A 29 13.48 -5.06 -2.98
C ALA A 29 14.07 -6.15 -3.88
N TRP A 30 14.96 -5.78 -4.81
CA TRP A 30 15.67 -6.69 -5.73
C TRP A 30 16.55 -7.73 -5.02
N LEU A 31 17.03 -7.39 -3.81
CA LEU A 31 17.93 -8.22 -3.02
C LEU A 31 17.25 -8.83 -1.79
N ALA A 32 16.15 -8.25 -1.33
CA ALA A 32 15.50 -8.59 -0.05
C ALA A 32 15.09 -10.07 0.04
N LEU A 33 14.64 -10.68 -1.07
CA LEU A 33 14.23 -12.08 -1.07
C LEU A 33 15.38 -13.07 -1.24
N VAL A 34 16.56 -12.63 -1.69
CA VAL A 34 17.71 -13.49 -1.97
C VAL A 34 18.11 -14.35 -0.76
N PRO A 35 18.23 -13.81 0.47
CA PRO A 35 18.67 -14.60 1.61
C PRO A 35 17.63 -15.65 2.01
N LEU A 36 16.34 -15.31 1.97
CA LEU A 36 15.24 -16.26 2.23
C LEU A 36 15.26 -17.42 1.23
N LEU A 37 15.29 -17.12 -0.07
CA LEU A 37 15.28 -18.14 -1.14
C LEU A 37 16.53 -19.03 -1.08
N TRP A 38 17.68 -18.46 -0.72
CA TRP A 38 18.91 -19.22 -0.52
C TRP A 38 18.83 -20.18 0.67
N ALA A 39 18.21 -19.74 1.77
CA ALA A 39 17.94 -20.57 2.95
C ALA A 39 16.91 -21.67 2.67
N LEU A 40 15.93 -21.43 1.79
CA LEU A 40 14.91 -22.39 1.37
C LEU A 40 15.44 -23.44 0.37
N ASP A 41 16.44 -23.11 -0.45
CA ASP A 41 16.97 -24.03 -1.45
C ASP A 41 17.59 -25.29 -0.83
N GLY A 42 16.87 -26.42 -1.01
CA GLY A 42 17.21 -27.73 -0.47
C GLY A 42 16.81 -27.93 1.00
N ALA A 43 16.03 -27.03 1.60
CA ALA A 43 15.59 -27.14 3.00
C ALA A 43 14.50 -28.21 3.21
N GLY A 44 13.72 -28.53 2.18
CA GLY A 44 12.56 -29.41 2.27
C GLY A 44 11.32 -28.71 2.86
N PRO A 45 10.11 -29.28 2.69
CA PRO A 45 8.85 -28.62 3.05
C PRO A 45 8.72 -28.34 4.56
N ARG A 46 9.15 -29.28 5.42
CA ARG A 46 9.07 -29.15 6.89
C ARG A 46 9.90 -28.01 7.44
N ARG A 47 11.05 -27.73 6.83
CA ARG A 47 11.89 -26.60 7.24
C ARG A 47 11.47 -25.33 6.51
N GLY A 48 11.00 -25.48 5.27
CA GLY A 48 10.44 -24.42 4.47
C GLY A 48 9.30 -23.68 5.16
N VAL A 49 8.33 -24.41 5.75
CA VAL A 49 7.23 -23.80 6.50
C VAL A 49 7.72 -22.93 7.65
N VAL A 50 8.75 -23.39 8.38
CA VAL A 50 9.31 -22.65 9.53
C VAL A 50 10.03 -21.38 9.05
N LEU A 51 10.91 -21.50 8.05
CA LEU A 51 11.65 -20.35 7.52
C LEU A 51 10.71 -19.30 6.90
N GLY A 52 9.70 -19.75 6.15
CA GLY A 52 8.67 -18.90 5.57
C GLY A 52 7.82 -18.21 6.64
N ALA A 53 7.36 -18.95 7.65
CA ALA A 53 6.60 -18.39 8.77
C ALA A 53 7.42 -17.37 9.58
N MET A 54 8.69 -17.65 9.86
CA MET A 54 9.58 -16.73 10.57
C MET A 54 9.83 -15.44 9.78
N PHE A 55 10.11 -15.57 8.48
CA PHE A 55 10.25 -14.42 7.58
C PHE A 55 8.96 -13.59 7.55
N GLY A 56 7.82 -14.23 7.31
CA GLY A 56 6.53 -13.56 7.21
C GLY A 56 6.12 -12.87 8.50
N LEU A 57 6.28 -13.56 9.64
CA LEU A 57 5.96 -12.99 10.95
C LEU A 57 6.85 -11.79 11.26
N ALA A 58 8.17 -11.92 11.11
CA ALA A 58 9.08 -10.81 11.34
C ALA A 58 8.78 -9.61 10.43
N PHE A 59 8.53 -9.87 9.14
CA PHE A 59 8.20 -8.84 8.17
C PHE A 59 6.89 -8.12 8.54
N PHE A 60 5.83 -8.86 8.84
CA PHE A 60 4.53 -8.25 9.10
C PHE A 60 4.45 -7.58 10.48
N LEU A 61 5.16 -8.08 11.49
CA LEU A 61 5.28 -7.38 12.78
C LEU A 61 5.87 -5.98 12.59
N LEU A 62 6.91 -5.86 11.73
CA LEU A 62 7.49 -4.57 11.36
C LEU A 62 6.54 -3.74 10.49
N GLN A 63 5.94 -4.34 9.46
CA GLN A 63 5.07 -3.66 8.51
C GLN A 63 3.82 -3.07 9.19
N PHE A 64 3.25 -3.78 10.15
CA PHE A 64 2.05 -3.36 10.88
C PHE A 64 2.36 -2.58 12.16
N ALA A 65 3.62 -2.27 12.46
CA ALA A 65 3.97 -1.44 13.61
C ALA A 65 3.31 -0.05 13.56
N SER A 66 2.96 0.46 12.37
CA SER A 66 2.21 1.70 12.22
C SER A 66 0.80 1.65 12.81
N LEU A 67 0.22 0.46 13.04
CA LEU A 67 -1.09 0.32 13.69
C LEU A 67 -1.08 0.86 15.12
N PHE A 68 0.08 0.95 15.78
CA PHE A 68 0.19 1.57 17.11
C PHE A 68 -0.21 3.05 17.12
N SER A 69 -0.26 3.72 15.97
CA SER A 69 -0.87 5.05 15.85
C SER A 69 -2.36 5.09 16.22
N LEU A 70 -3.05 3.94 16.18
CA LEU A 70 -4.46 3.81 16.59
C LEU A 70 -4.63 3.55 18.09
N TRP A 71 -3.53 3.40 18.84
CA TRP A 71 -3.59 3.13 20.28
C TRP A 71 -4.47 4.12 21.06
N PRO A 72 -4.42 5.44 20.81
CA PRO A 72 -5.28 6.38 21.53
C PRO A 72 -6.79 6.16 21.30
N LEU A 73 -7.17 5.59 20.15
CA LEU A 73 -8.57 5.36 19.77
C LEU A 73 -9.11 4.03 20.28
N VAL A 74 -8.32 2.95 20.17
CA VAL A 74 -8.80 1.58 20.43
C VAL A 74 -7.99 0.82 21.48
N GLY A 75 -6.96 1.45 22.05
CA GLY A 75 -6.18 0.94 23.18
C GLY A 75 -5.60 -0.46 22.93
N PRO A 76 -5.69 -1.39 23.90
CA PRO A 76 -5.14 -2.74 23.80
C PRO A 76 -5.65 -3.59 22.62
N VAL A 77 -6.80 -3.26 22.03
CA VAL A 77 -7.31 -3.95 20.82
C VAL A 77 -6.31 -3.84 19.67
N THR A 78 -5.50 -2.78 19.64
CA THR A 78 -4.41 -2.59 18.68
C THR A 78 -3.41 -3.76 18.71
N LEU A 79 -3.08 -4.31 19.88
CA LEU A 79 -2.17 -5.46 20.01
C LEU A 79 -2.76 -6.71 19.38
N LEU A 80 -4.07 -6.94 19.58
CA LEU A 80 -4.79 -8.07 19.00
C LEU A 80 -4.82 -7.95 17.47
N ALA A 81 -5.16 -6.77 16.94
CA ALA A 81 -5.18 -6.52 15.51
C ALA A 81 -3.78 -6.67 14.88
N TRP A 82 -2.76 -6.06 15.48
CA TRP A 82 -1.37 -6.14 15.04
C TRP A 82 -0.85 -7.57 15.02
N GLY A 83 -1.07 -8.33 16.11
CA GLY A 83 -0.68 -9.73 16.21
C GLY A 83 -1.44 -10.62 15.22
N ALA A 84 -2.76 -10.47 15.13
CA ALA A 84 -3.60 -11.27 14.26
C ALA A 84 -3.28 -11.06 12.77
N LEU A 85 -3.13 -9.80 12.33
CA LEU A 85 -2.75 -9.48 10.94
C LEU A 85 -1.35 -9.99 10.62
N SER A 86 -0.41 -9.88 11.57
CA SER A 86 0.96 -10.39 11.39
C SER A 86 0.99 -11.92 11.26
N LEU A 87 0.23 -12.62 12.09
CA LEU A 87 0.09 -14.08 12.02
C LEU A 87 -0.60 -14.49 10.72
N PHE A 88 -1.70 -13.84 10.35
CA PHE A 88 -2.41 -14.14 9.11
C PHE A 88 -1.51 -13.94 7.89
N GLY A 89 -0.77 -12.84 7.81
CA GLY A 89 0.24 -12.62 6.79
C GLY A 89 1.32 -13.70 6.80
N ALA A 90 1.82 -14.10 7.97
CA ALA A 90 2.82 -15.14 8.10
C ALA A 90 2.35 -16.52 7.58
N LEU A 91 1.06 -16.84 7.65
CA LEU A 91 0.51 -18.09 7.10
C LEU A 91 0.75 -18.19 5.59
N PHE A 92 0.58 -17.10 4.84
CA PHE A 92 0.86 -17.05 3.41
C PHE A 92 2.34 -17.34 3.12
N LEU A 93 3.25 -16.77 3.90
CA LEU A 93 4.69 -16.99 3.71
C LEU A 93 5.13 -18.37 4.20
N ALA A 94 4.42 -18.96 5.17
CA ALA A 94 4.61 -20.35 5.57
C ALA A 94 4.27 -21.30 4.41
N VAL A 95 3.14 -21.08 3.73
CA VAL A 95 2.75 -21.82 2.51
C VAL A 95 3.77 -21.63 1.40
N PHE A 96 4.21 -20.39 1.16
CA PHE A 96 5.30 -20.10 0.24
C PHE A 96 6.54 -20.95 0.54
N GLY A 97 6.96 -20.96 1.82
CA GLY A 97 8.12 -21.69 2.29
C GLY A 97 8.03 -23.20 2.08
N ILE A 98 6.85 -23.81 2.25
CA ILE A 98 6.64 -25.26 1.99
C ILE A 98 7.02 -25.59 0.55
N VAL A 99 6.44 -24.88 -0.41
CA VAL A 99 6.59 -25.17 -1.84
C VAL A 99 7.99 -24.77 -2.32
N ALA A 100 8.47 -23.59 -1.92
CA ALA A 100 9.79 -23.10 -2.28
C ALA A 100 10.92 -23.97 -1.72
N GLY A 101 10.73 -24.53 -0.52
CA GLY A 101 11.66 -25.47 0.11
C GLY A 101 11.63 -26.88 -0.47
N TRP A 102 10.49 -27.30 -1.05
CA TRP A 102 10.37 -28.58 -1.76
C TRP A 102 11.08 -28.55 -3.12
N ARG A 103 10.93 -27.45 -3.88
CA ARG A 103 11.55 -27.34 -5.20
C ARG A 103 12.21 -25.98 -5.43
N ALA A 104 13.53 -26.02 -5.57
CA ALA A 104 14.36 -24.83 -5.76
C ALA A 104 14.51 -24.46 -7.25
N HIS A 105 13.52 -23.73 -7.78
CA HIS A 105 13.51 -23.28 -9.18
C HIS A 105 13.05 -21.81 -9.29
N PRO A 106 13.79 -20.91 -9.95
CA PRO A 106 13.43 -19.49 -10.04
C PRO A 106 12.05 -19.21 -10.63
N LEU A 107 11.62 -19.94 -11.67
CA LEU A 107 10.24 -19.81 -12.21
C LEU A 107 9.17 -20.15 -11.15
N LEU A 108 9.40 -21.21 -10.36
CA LEU A 108 8.44 -21.63 -9.34
C LEU A 108 8.37 -20.60 -8.22
N TRP A 109 9.52 -20.12 -7.75
CA TRP A 109 9.59 -19.13 -6.67
C TRP A 109 8.94 -17.80 -7.07
N SER A 110 9.26 -17.31 -8.27
CA SER A 110 8.71 -16.05 -8.78
C SER A 110 7.20 -16.12 -9.02
N GLY A 111 6.71 -17.16 -9.70
CA GLY A 111 5.28 -17.37 -9.91
C GLY A 111 4.54 -17.56 -8.59
N LEU A 112 5.08 -18.36 -7.66
CA LEU A 112 4.46 -18.59 -6.36
C LEU A 112 4.42 -17.31 -5.51
N TRP A 113 5.47 -16.47 -5.54
CA TRP A 113 5.48 -15.21 -4.81
C TRP A 113 4.32 -14.31 -5.24
N VAL A 114 4.14 -14.14 -6.56
CA VAL A 114 3.05 -13.36 -7.12
C VAL A 114 1.68 -13.95 -6.77
N LEU A 115 1.53 -15.27 -6.84
CA LEU A 115 0.29 -15.94 -6.42
C LEU A 115 -0.02 -15.69 -4.94
N ILE A 116 0.99 -15.70 -4.07
CA ILE A 116 0.83 -15.45 -2.65
C ILE A 116 0.45 -13.99 -2.39
N GLU A 117 1.09 -13.02 -3.04
CA GLU A 117 0.69 -11.61 -2.90
C GLU A 117 -0.73 -11.36 -3.43
N GLY A 118 -1.08 -11.93 -4.59
CA GLY A 118 -2.41 -11.84 -5.17
C GLY A 118 -3.48 -12.50 -4.30
N ALA A 119 -3.20 -13.69 -3.75
CA ALA A 119 -4.11 -14.38 -2.83
C ALA A 119 -4.31 -13.60 -1.53
N ARG A 120 -3.25 -12.98 -0.99
CA ARG A 120 -3.34 -12.13 0.20
C ARG A 120 -4.11 -10.84 -0.05
N ALA A 121 -4.08 -10.32 -1.28
CA ALA A 121 -4.83 -9.12 -1.67
C ALA A 121 -6.31 -9.41 -1.99
N ALA A 122 -6.72 -10.68 -2.10
CA ALA A 122 -8.05 -11.06 -2.54
C ALA A 122 -9.04 -11.28 -1.38
N GLY A 123 -10.32 -11.10 -1.68
CA GLY A 123 -11.43 -11.41 -0.78
C GLY A 123 -11.66 -10.40 0.34
N PRO A 124 -12.64 -10.66 1.23
CA PRO A 124 -13.08 -9.69 2.24
C PRO A 124 -12.05 -9.37 3.33
N LEU A 125 -11.11 -10.29 3.57
CA LEU A 125 -10.02 -10.12 4.53
C LEU A 125 -8.69 -9.76 3.83
N GLY A 126 -8.74 -9.50 2.53
CA GLY A 126 -7.56 -9.23 1.72
C GLY A 126 -6.90 -7.92 2.10
N PHE A 127 -5.57 -7.89 2.08
CA PHE A 127 -4.79 -6.66 2.24
C PHE A 127 -3.53 -6.67 1.39
N THR A 128 -3.15 -5.49 0.89
CA THR A 128 -2.01 -5.29 -0.01
C THR A 128 -0.75 -4.77 0.70
N PHE A 129 -0.84 -4.43 2.00
CA PHE A 129 0.28 -3.90 2.79
C PHE A 129 1.54 -4.77 2.67
N GLY A 130 2.70 -4.16 2.51
CA GLY A 130 3.96 -4.90 2.43
C GLY A 130 4.13 -5.73 1.14
N SER A 131 3.39 -5.44 0.08
CA SER A 131 3.66 -6.04 -1.25
C SER A 131 4.81 -5.31 -1.95
N ILE A 132 5.62 -6.05 -2.72
CA ILE A 132 6.76 -5.50 -3.46
C ILE A 132 6.41 -4.27 -4.32
N PRO A 133 5.26 -4.20 -5.02
CA PRO A 133 4.98 -3.08 -5.91
C PRO A 133 4.94 -1.74 -5.17
N ALA A 134 4.51 -1.75 -3.90
CA ALA A 134 4.49 -0.54 -3.08
C ALA A 134 5.89 -0.05 -2.68
N SER A 135 6.88 -0.93 -2.52
CA SER A 135 8.28 -0.50 -2.29
C SER A 135 8.97 0.01 -3.56
N MET A 136 8.37 -0.24 -4.73
CA MET A 136 8.86 0.23 -6.02
C MET A 136 8.26 1.57 -6.45
N ALA A 137 7.46 2.22 -5.59
CA ALA A 137 6.95 3.57 -5.82
C ALA A 137 8.10 4.55 -6.08
N GLY A 138 8.00 5.33 -7.16
CA GLY A 138 9.05 6.24 -7.60
C GLY A 138 10.25 5.60 -8.31
N SER A 139 10.28 4.27 -8.49
CA SER A 139 11.34 3.60 -9.23
C SER A 139 11.18 3.75 -10.76
N PRO A 140 12.27 3.68 -11.55
CA PRO A 140 12.19 3.75 -13.03
C PRO A 140 11.44 2.55 -13.65
N PHE A 141 11.15 1.51 -12.88
CA PHE A 141 10.39 0.34 -13.32
C PHE A 141 8.88 0.50 -13.12
N LEU A 142 8.43 1.49 -12.34
CA LEU A 142 7.02 1.68 -12.02
C LEU A 142 6.10 1.78 -13.26
N PRO A 143 6.48 2.47 -14.36
CA PRO A 143 5.63 2.55 -15.55
C PRO A 143 5.31 1.19 -16.18
N ALA A 144 6.17 0.17 -16.01
CA ALA A 144 5.89 -1.18 -16.49
C ALA A 144 4.60 -1.78 -15.89
N ALA A 145 4.15 -1.30 -14.71
CA ALA A 145 2.89 -1.72 -14.12
C ALA A 145 1.67 -1.40 -14.98
N ALA A 146 1.75 -0.44 -15.91
CA ALA A 146 0.69 -0.16 -16.88
C ALA A 146 0.43 -1.32 -17.86
N MET A 147 1.42 -2.20 -18.06
CA MET A 147 1.33 -3.32 -19.01
C MET A 147 0.75 -4.59 -18.40
N GLY A 148 0.98 -4.83 -17.10
CA GLY A 148 0.65 -6.09 -16.43
C GLY A 148 0.18 -5.97 -14.99
N GLY A 149 -0.16 -4.75 -14.57
CA GLY A 149 -0.50 -4.43 -13.20
C GLY A 149 0.69 -4.45 -12.24
N PRO A 150 0.46 -4.21 -10.94
CA PRO A 150 1.51 -4.18 -9.92
C PRO A 150 2.25 -5.52 -9.80
N TRP A 151 1.57 -6.64 -10.03
CA TRP A 151 2.11 -7.99 -9.91
C TRP A 151 3.24 -8.31 -10.89
N LEU A 152 3.30 -7.62 -12.02
CA LEU A 152 4.41 -7.72 -12.96
C LEU A 152 5.73 -7.25 -12.32
N LEU A 153 5.68 -6.21 -11.49
CA LEU A 153 6.85 -5.72 -10.75
C LEU A 153 7.35 -6.78 -9.76
N SER A 154 6.43 -7.36 -8.98
CA SER A 154 6.71 -8.46 -8.07
C SER A 154 7.34 -9.66 -8.78
N LEU A 155 6.84 -10.00 -9.98
CA LEU A 155 7.38 -11.10 -10.78
C LEU A 155 8.84 -10.83 -11.15
N GLY A 156 9.16 -9.63 -11.65
CA GLY A 156 10.53 -9.26 -12.03
C GLY A 156 11.50 -9.28 -10.85
N VAL A 157 11.08 -8.76 -9.70
CA VAL A 157 11.87 -8.75 -8.46
C VAL A 157 12.09 -10.18 -7.94
N ALA A 158 11.03 -10.98 -7.83
CA ALA A 158 11.12 -12.35 -7.32
C ALA A 158 11.91 -13.26 -8.27
N TRP A 159 11.81 -13.06 -9.58
CA TRP A 159 12.62 -13.75 -10.59
C TRP A 159 14.11 -13.45 -10.39
N THR A 160 14.45 -12.18 -10.24
CA THR A 160 15.83 -11.72 -10.05
C THR A 160 16.41 -12.31 -8.78
N ALA A 161 15.70 -12.16 -7.66
CA ALA A 161 16.11 -12.72 -6.39
C ALA A 161 16.25 -14.25 -6.43
N GLY A 162 15.34 -14.93 -7.13
CA GLY A 162 15.41 -16.38 -7.30
C GLY A 162 16.61 -16.84 -8.12
N CYS A 163 16.94 -16.15 -9.20
CA CYS A 163 18.12 -16.44 -10.00
C CYS A 163 19.42 -16.19 -9.23
N LEU A 164 19.50 -15.08 -8.48
CA LEU A 164 20.64 -14.78 -7.60
C LEU A 164 20.81 -15.86 -6.52
N ALA A 165 19.75 -16.17 -5.78
CA ALA A 165 19.75 -17.18 -4.73
C ALA A 165 20.17 -18.56 -5.25
N ARG A 166 19.65 -18.95 -6.42
CA ARG A 166 20.01 -20.21 -7.08
C ARG A 166 21.43 -20.19 -7.64
N GLY A 167 21.88 -19.02 -8.11
CA GLY A 167 23.20 -18.75 -8.65
C GLY A 167 24.33 -19.12 -7.68
N PHE A 168 24.15 -18.87 -6.38
CA PHE A 168 25.16 -19.24 -5.36
C PHE A 168 25.50 -20.73 -5.34
N ARG A 169 24.56 -21.63 -5.66
CA ARG A 169 24.81 -23.08 -5.77
C ARG A 169 25.00 -23.56 -7.21
N ARG A 170 24.43 -22.85 -8.17
CA ARG A 170 24.39 -23.21 -9.59
C ARG A 170 24.65 -21.94 -10.43
N PRO A 171 25.92 -21.55 -10.63
CA PRO A 171 26.31 -20.28 -11.26
C PRO A 171 25.67 -20.01 -12.64
N ARG A 172 25.26 -21.06 -13.36
CA ARG A 172 24.50 -20.96 -14.62
C ARG A 172 23.22 -20.11 -14.52
N TRP A 173 22.66 -19.92 -13.32
CA TRP A 173 21.46 -19.09 -13.10
C TRP A 173 21.77 -17.61 -12.92
N LEU A 174 23.01 -17.25 -12.59
CA LEU A 174 23.40 -15.86 -12.33
C LEU A 174 23.11 -14.90 -13.50
N PRO A 175 23.44 -15.21 -14.77
CA PRO A 175 23.13 -14.31 -15.89
C PRO A 175 21.62 -14.08 -16.07
N TRP A 176 20.78 -15.05 -15.69
CA TRP A 176 19.32 -14.94 -15.81
C TRP A 176 18.71 -13.95 -14.83
N ALA A 177 19.43 -13.56 -13.77
CA ALA A 177 18.97 -12.54 -12.83
C ALA A 177 18.72 -11.19 -13.51
N ALA A 178 19.47 -10.86 -14.57
CA ALA A 178 19.29 -9.62 -15.31
C ALA A 178 17.96 -9.56 -16.09
N VAL A 179 17.32 -10.69 -16.39
CA VAL A 179 16.09 -10.72 -17.21
C VAL A 179 14.94 -9.96 -16.54
N GLY A 180 14.80 -10.05 -15.22
CA GLY A 180 13.76 -9.33 -14.48
C GLY A 180 13.81 -7.82 -14.71
N PRO A 181 14.90 -7.12 -14.31
CA PRO A 181 15.02 -5.69 -14.52
C PRO A 181 15.05 -5.30 -16.00
N LEU A 182 15.68 -6.10 -16.89
CA LEU A 182 15.71 -5.79 -18.33
C LEU A 182 14.31 -5.83 -18.96
N VAL A 183 13.48 -6.81 -18.61
CA VAL A 183 12.10 -6.91 -19.09
C VAL A 183 11.27 -5.75 -18.53
N LEU A 184 11.35 -5.47 -17.22
CA LEU A 184 10.62 -4.34 -16.65
C LEU A 184 11.05 -3.01 -17.28
N PHE A 185 12.35 -2.81 -17.50
CA PHE A 185 12.86 -1.62 -18.17
C PHE A 185 12.34 -1.51 -19.60
N ALA A 186 12.39 -2.59 -20.39
CA ALA A 186 11.84 -2.61 -21.74
C ALA A 186 10.33 -2.31 -21.75
N LEU A 187 9.57 -2.86 -20.80
CA LEU A 187 8.14 -2.60 -20.66
C LEU A 187 7.85 -1.17 -20.21
N THR A 188 8.71 -0.53 -19.40
CA THR A 188 8.62 0.91 -19.12
C THR A 188 8.69 1.74 -20.39
N TRP A 189 9.58 1.41 -21.34
CA TRP A 189 9.67 2.11 -22.62
C TRP A 189 8.45 1.90 -23.53
N LEU A 190 7.77 0.76 -23.39
CA LEU A 190 6.56 0.43 -24.12
C LEU A 190 5.29 0.88 -23.40
N ALA A 191 5.38 1.30 -22.14
CA ALA A 191 4.24 1.70 -21.34
C ALA A 191 3.54 2.90 -21.98
N PRO A 192 2.19 2.89 -22.03
CA PRO A 192 1.43 4.01 -22.56
C PRO A 192 1.82 5.30 -21.84
N GLN A 193 2.28 6.28 -22.60
CA GLN A 193 2.55 7.60 -22.06
C GLN A 193 1.23 8.32 -21.82
N PRO A 194 1.07 9.02 -20.67
CA PRO A 194 -0.08 9.87 -20.46
C PRO A 194 -0.16 10.89 -21.59
N ARG A 195 -1.36 11.04 -22.17
CA ARG A 195 -1.60 12.09 -23.15
C ARG A 195 -1.81 13.39 -22.38
N ASP A 196 -1.11 14.44 -22.82
CA ASP A 196 -1.41 15.78 -22.34
C ASP A 196 -2.84 16.14 -22.75
N ALA A 197 -3.69 16.40 -21.75
CA ALA A 197 -5.10 16.75 -21.91
C ALA A 197 -5.38 18.18 -21.40
N GLY A 198 -4.33 18.95 -21.07
CA GLY A 198 -4.43 20.26 -20.43
C GLY A 198 -3.99 20.24 -18.96
N THR A 199 -4.04 21.42 -18.34
CA THR A 199 -3.65 21.64 -16.95
C THR A 199 -4.88 22.05 -16.14
N LEU A 200 -5.02 21.49 -14.94
CA LEU A 200 -6.02 21.86 -13.95
C LEU A 200 -5.32 22.39 -12.69
N THR A 201 -5.80 23.52 -12.17
CA THR A 201 -5.39 24.08 -10.89
C THR A 201 -6.30 23.53 -9.80
N VAL A 202 -5.77 22.66 -8.92
CA VAL A 202 -6.56 21.97 -7.88
C VAL A 202 -6.17 22.49 -6.50
N ALA A 203 -7.16 22.91 -5.71
CA ALA A 203 -6.98 23.22 -4.29
C ALA A 203 -7.30 21.99 -3.44
N LEU A 204 -6.29 21.48 -2.71
CA LEU A 204 -6.45 20.36 -1.76
C LEU A 204 -6.59 20.93 -0.34
N VAL A 205 -7.74 20.69 0.29
CA VAL A 205 -7.99 21.12 1.67
C VAL A 205 -7.46 20.07 2.64
N GLN A 206 -6.57 20.46 3.54
CA GLN A 206 -5.99 19.56 4.54
C GLN A 206 -6.08 20.19 5.94
N PRO A 207 -7.07 19.81 6.75
CA PRO A 207 -7.34 20.46 8.03
C PRO A 207 -6.35 20.10 9.14
N ASN A 208 -5.56 19.04 8.94
CA ASN A 208 -4.58 18.54 9.91
C ASN A 208 -5.16 18.28 11.32
N ILE A 209 -6.45 17.91 11.42
CA ILE A 209 -7.12 17.60 12.68
C ILE A 209 -6.66 16.20 13.16
N PRO A 210 -6.15 16.07 14.41
CA PRO A 210 -5.78 14.78 15.00
C PRO A 210 -6.91 13.76 14.97
N LYS A 211 -6.59 12.48 14.76
CA LYS A 211 -7.62 11.45 14.53
C LYS A 211 -8.55 11.24 15.74
N GLU A 212 -8.02 11.39 16.95
CA GLU A 212 -8.78 11.32 18.20
C GLU A 212 -9.80 12.45 18.32
N GLU A 213 -9.46 13.64 17.82
CA GLU A 213 -10.34 14.81 17.87
C GLU A 213 -11.44 14.69 16.82
N GLN A 214 -11.15 14.13 15.64
CA GLN A 214 -12.14 13.93 14.56
C GLN A 214 -13.40 13.17 15.00
N VAL A 215 -13.30 12.30 16.01
CA VAL A 215 -14.44 11.52 16.51
C VAL A 215 -15.14 12.15 17.72
N ASP A 216 -14.59 13.26 18.25
CA ASP A 216 -15.17 14.01 19.36
C ASP A 216 -16.10 15.12 18.84
N TYR A 217 -17.40 14.84 18.85
CA TYR A 217 -18.43 15.79 18.41
C TYR A 217 -18.48 17.07 19.25
N SER A 218 -17.92 17.10 20.46
CA SER A 218 -17.87 18.33 21.28
C SER A 218 -16.95 19.40 20.68
N ARG A 219 -15.97 18.99 19.85
CA ARG A 219 -15.03 19.86 19.16
C ARG A 219 -15.45 20.22 17.74
N LEU A 220 -16.63 19.77 17.31
CA LEU A 220 -17.16 20.07 15.98
C LEU A 220 -17.19 21.57 15.64
N PRO A 221 -17.53 22.49 16.57
CA PRO A 221 -17.43 23.93 16.29
C PRO A 221 -16.03 24.41 15.92
N GLU A 222 -14.98 23.89 16.57
CA GLU A 222 -13.58 24.20 16.20
C GLU A 222 -13.26 23.67 14.79
N HIS A 223 -13.68 22.44 14.47
CA HIS A 223 -13.45 21.86 13.14
C HIS A 223 -14.13 22.66 12.04
N VAL A 224 -15.38 23.09 12.27
CA VAL A 224 -16.13 23.95 11.35
C VAL A 224 -15.39 25.24 11.06
N GLU A 225 -14.78 25.86 12.08
CA GLU A 225 -14.03 27.10 11.89
C GLU A 225 -12.71 26.87 11.13
N ILE A 226 -12.00 25.78 11.40
CA ILE A 226 -10.82 25.37 10.61
C ILE A 226 -11.18 25.25 9.12
N TYR A 227 -12.29 24.59 8.80
CA TYR A 227 -12.75 24.50 7.41
C TYR A 227 -13.15 25.85 6.83
N ARG A 228 -13.82 26.70 7.62
CA ARG A 228 -14.18 28.06 7.20
C ARG A 228 -12.93 28.85 6.80
N GLU A 229 -11.90 28.85 7.63
CA GLU A 229 -10.64 29.56 7.39
C GLU A 229 -9.89 29.00 6.16
N LEU A 230 -9.76 27.68 6.08
CA LEU A 230 -9.07 27.03 4.95
C LEU A 230 -9.77 27.30 3.63
N LEU A 231 -11.10 27.12 3.57
CA LEU A 231 -11.89 27.42 2.39
C LEU A 231 -11.81 28.92 2.06
N ALA A 232 -11.84 29.79 3.07
CA ALA A 232 -11.73 31.23 2.87
C ALA A 232 -10.39 31.62 2.22
N SER A 233 -9.30 30.95 2.59
CA SER A 233 -7.93 31.21 2.11
C SER A 233 -7.66 30.83 0.65
N ILE A 234 -8.54 30.04 0.02
CA ILE A 234 -8.35 29.61 -1.37
C ILE A 234 -8.51 30.80 -2.31
N ALA A 235 -7.44 31.14 -3.02
CA ALA A 235 -7.43 32.22 -4.01
C ALA A 235 -7.64 31.69 -5.44
N PRO A 236 -8.37 32.43 -6.30
CA PRO A 236 -8.48 32.11 -7.72
C PRO A 236 -7.17 32.42 -8.48
N PRO A 237 -6.93 31.79 -9.65
CA PRO A 237 -7.80 30.83 -10.32
C PRO A 237 -7.71 29.42 -9.71
N VAL A 238 -8.84 28.70 -9.68
CA VAL A 238 -8.91 27.29 -9.30
C VAL A 238 -9.96 26.60 -10.16
N ASP A 239 -9.66 25.38 -10.63
CA ASP A 239 -10.53 24.60 -11.51
C ASP A 239 -11.27 23.49 -10.74
N LEU A 240 -10.75 23.08 -9.58
CA LEU A 240 -11.35 22.06 -8.71
C LEU A 240 -10.88 22.23 -7.27
N ILE A 241 -11.80 22.04 -6.32
CA ILE A 241 -11.49 22.03 -4.89
C ILE A 241 -11.78 20.64 -4.36
N VAL A 242 -10.84 20.04 -3.63
CA VAL A 242 -10.97 18.69 -3.07
C VAL A 242 -10.75 18.76 -1.56
N ALA A 243 -11.78 18.42 -0.80
CA ALA A 243 -11.77 18.25 0.63
C ALA A 243 -11.67 16.76 1.00
N PRO A 244 -11.12 16.43 2.18
CA PRO A 244 -10.78 15.07 2.54
C PRO A 244 -12.02 14.23 2.84
N GLU A 245 -11.78 12.94 3.08
CA GLU A 245 -12.77 12.01 3.61
C GLU A 245 -13.29 12.49 4.98
N ASN A 246 -14.60 12.38 5.22
CA ASN A 246 -15.26 12.77 6.47
C ASN A 246 -14.91 14.20 6.90
N ALA A 247 -15.00 15.15 5.96
CA ALA A 247 -14.59 16.52 6.21
C ALA A 247 -15.39 17.16 7.37
N LEU A 248 -16.72 17.11 7.24
CA LEU A 248 -17.66 17.39 8.31
C LEU A 248 -18.76 16.31 8.28
N PRO A 249 -19.35 15.99 9.43
CA PRO A 249 -20.34 14.92 9.54
C PRO A 249 -21.65 15.31 8.82
N TRP A 250 -22.30 14.31 8.21
CA TRP A 250 -23.68 14.36 7.72
C TRP A 250 -24.01 15.56 6.82
N LEU A 251 -23.14 15.92 5.85
CA LEU A 251 -23.32 17.15 5.07
C LEU A 251 -24.69 17.25 4.37
N LEU A 252 -25.30 16.14 3.96
CA LEU A 252 -26.63 16.16 3.34
C LEU A 252 -27.76 16.43 4.34
N ASP A 253 -27.54 16.10 5.62
CA ASP A 253 -28.51 16.27 6.70
C ASP A 253 -28.27 17.56 7.51
N GLU A 254 -27.08 18.18 7.36
CA GLU A 254 -26.64 19.39 8.08
C GLU A 254 -26.37 20.56 7.11
N PRO A 255 -27.41 21.33 6.71
CA PRO A 255 -27.30 22.38 5.70
C PRO A 255 -26.27 23.46 6.03
N GLU A 256 -26.05 23.74 7.31
CA GLU A 256 -25.07 24.75 7.76
C GLU A 256 -23.63 24.35 7.40
N TYR A 257 -23.31 23.06 7.51
CA TYR A 257 -21.97 22.55 7.18
C TYR A 257 -21.80 22.46 5.66
N LEU A 258 -22.84 22.02 4.95
CA LEU A 258 -22.84 22.00 3.49
C LEU A 258 -22.66 23.40 2.90
N ALA A 259 -23.29 24.42 3.51
CA ALA A 259 -23.23 25.79 3.06
C ALA A 259 -21.81 26.34 2.96
N LEU A 260 -20.87 25.91 3.82
CA LEU A 260 -19.45 26.31 3.73
C LEU A 260 -18.86 25.97 2.36
N PHE A 261 -19.10 24.74 1.91
CA PHE A 261 -18.60 24.25 0.62
C PHE A 261 -19.37 24.86 -0.56
N GLN A 262 -20.68 25.03 -0.44
CA GLN A 262 -21.50 25.66 -1.47
C GLN A 262 -21.15 27.13 -1.71
N VAL A 263 -20.92 27.90 -0.63
CA VAL A 263 -20.48 29.29 -0.70
C VAL A 263 -19.11 29.36 -1.38
N THR A 264 -18.22 28.44 -1.04
CA THR A 264 -16.88 28.36 -1.64
C THR A 264 -16.95 28.04 -3.13
N ALA A 265 -17.76 27.07 -3.52
CA ALA A 265 -18.00 26.71 -4.93
C ALA A 265 -18.49 27.92 -5.74
N ARG A 266 -19.51 28.61 -5.24
CA ARG A 266 -20.06 29.83 -5.87
C ARG A 266 -19.06 30.97 -5.95
N ARG A 267 -18.33 31.23 -4.86
CA ARG A 267 -17.36 32.33 -4.77
C ARG A 267 -16.22 32.16 -5.78
N LEU A 268 -15.73 30.94 -5.94
CA LEU A 268 -14.61 30.63 -6.82
C LEU A 268 -15.03 30.21 -8.22
N GLY A 269 -16.33 29.97 -8.44
CA GLY A 269 -16.86 29.50 -9.73
C GLY A 269 -16.32 28.12 -10.12
N ALA A 270 -16.00 27.27 -9.13
CA ALA A 270 -15.33 25.99 -9.33
C ALA A 270 -16.06 24.85 -8.60
N PRO A 271 -16.05 23.62 -9.14
CA PRO A 271 -16.61 22.47 -8.47
C PRO A 271 -15.86 22.12 -7.18
N VAL A 272 -16.59 21.58 -6.20
CA VAL A 272 -16.04 21.11 -4.92
C VAL A 272 -16.35 19.63 -4.73
N MET A 273 -15.32 18.81 -4.54
CA MET A 273 -15.45 17.42 -4.11
C MET A 273 -15.20 17.34 -2.59
N VAL A 274 -16.12 16.74 -1.83
CA VAL A 274 -15.98 16.63 -0.37
C VAL A 274 -16.49 15.28 0.13
N GLY A 275 -15.70 14.63 0.99
CA GLY A 275 -16.11 13.38 1.63
C GLY A 275 -16.97 13.61 2.87
N THR A 276 -18.02 12.82 3.05
CA THR A 276 -18.91 12.85 4.21
C THR A 276 -19.56 11.48 4.44
N ALA A 277 -20.22 11.32 5.58
CA ALA A 277 -21.07 10.17 5.83
C ALA A 277 -22.51 10.46 5.38
N GLU A 278 -23.18 9.46 4.79
CA GLU A 278 -24.57 9.54 4.35
C GLU A 278 -25.40 8.43 5.00
N PHE A 279 -26.53 8.78 5.60
CA PHE A 279 -27.54 7.81 6.01
C PHE A 279 -28.50 7.49 4.86
N ARG A 280 -28.55 6.22 4.46
CA ARG A 280 -29.46 5.75 3.42
C ARG A 280 -30.03 4.39 3.78
N ALA A 281 -31.37 4.30 3.93
CA ALA A 281 -32.10 3.07 4.24
C ALA A 281 -31.50 2.30 5.44
N ASP A 282 -31.37 2.99 6.58
CA ASP A 282 -30.82 2.46 7.85
C ASP A 282 -29.36 1.98 7.78
N ARG A 283 -28.61 2.42 6.76
CA ARG A 283 -27.18 2.14 6.60
C ARG A 283 -26.39 3.43 6.50
N VAL A 284 -25.16 3.39 7.01
CA VAL A 284 -24.19 4.48 6.90
C VAL A 284 -23.25 4.17 5.74
N TYR A 285 -23.11 5.14 4.84
CA TYR A 285 -22.19 5.09 3.71
C TYR A 285 -21.11 6.15 3.88
N ASN A 286 -19.91 5.83 3.42
CA ASN A 286 -18.85 6.81 3.21
C ASN A 286 -18.98 7.31 1.77
N THR A 287 -19.35 8.57 1.61
CA THR A 287 -19.80 9.16 0.35
C THR A 287 -18.90 10.36 -0.01
N VAL A 288 -18.63 10.52 -1.30
CA VAL A 288 -18.06 11.76 -1.84
C VAL A 288 -19.16 12.52 -2.55
N LEU A 289 -19.39 13.77 -2.14
CA LEU A 289 -20.30 14.70 -2.81
C LEU A 289 -19.54 15.54 -3.81
N VAL A 290 -20.19 15.87 -4.93
CA VAL A 290 -19.69 16.85 -5.91
C VAL A 290 -20.65 18.03 -5.92
N LEU A 291 -20.14 19.22 -5.65
CA LEU A 291 -20.86 20.48 -5.81
C LEU A 291 -20.48 21.13 -7.14
N SER A 292 -21.48 21.57 -7.90
CA SER A 292 -21.29 22.38 -9.09
C SER A 292 -20.71 23.77 -8.75
N PRO A 293 -20.21 24.53 -9.74
CA PRO A 293 -19.87 25.94 -9.57
C PRO A 293 -21.01 26.83 -9.04
N THR A 294 -22.27 26.40 -9.18
CA THR A 294 -23.45 27.11 -8.62
C THR A 294 -23.75 26.70 -7.17
N GLY A 295 -23.04 25.69 -6.64
CA GLY A 295 -23.21 25.15 -5.29
C GLY A 295 -24.33 24.11 -5.16
N GLU A 296 -24.80 23.55 -6.28
CA GLU A 296 -25.76 22.45 -6.29
C GLU A 296 -25.04 21.11 -6.16
N VAL A 297 -25.59 20.16 -5.40
CA VAL A 297 -25.08 18.79 -5.34
C VAL A 297 -25.47 18.07 -6.64
N VAL A 298 -24.50 17.45 -7.32
CA VAL A 298 -24.66 16.80 -8.65
C VAL A 298 -24.27 15.33 -8.61
#